data_AF-A0A7Z6SQZ9-F1
#
_entry.id   AF-A0A7Z6SQZ9-F1
#
_cell.length_a   1.000
_cell.length_b   1.000
_cell.length_c   1.000
_cell.angle_alpha   90.00
_cell.angle_beta   90.00
_cell.angle_gamma   90.00
#
_symmetry.space_group_name_H-M   'P 1'
#
loop_
_entity.id
_entity.type
_entity.pdbx_description
1 polymer ?
#
loop_
_entity_poly.entity_id
_entity_poly.type
_entity_poly.pdbx_seq_one_letter_code
_entity_poly.pdbx_strand_id
1 'polypeptide(L)'
;MSKKVAILVDGDFFIRCYKSHLKKQSSDKYESLNPKKLAHHTHTYCLKHINKKNDEELYRIFFYDCKSLKKKAHYPYTQKALDLSKSPTYKEREELHEHLISKPCLALRLGYLDEKNARWVIRDQEKEKKLFNRRISIEEFQNDD
;
A
#
# COMPACT_ATOMS: atom_id res chain seq x y z
N MET A 1 -13.00 -5.26 -35.68
CA MET A 1 -12.25 -5.89 -34.58
C MET A 1 -12.41 -5.02 -33.37
N SER A 2 -12.72 -5.60 -32.21
CA SER A 2 -12.89 -4.83 -30.97
C SER A 2 -11.61 -4.09 -30.60
N LYS A 3 -11.75 -2.87 -30.08
CA LYS A 3 -10.62 -2.06 -29.61
C LYS A 3 -10.13 -2.63 -28.28
N LYS A 4 -8.93 -3.21 -28.28
CA LYS A 4 -8.31 -3.76 -27.07
C LYS A 4 -7.80 -2.64 -26.16
N VAL A 5 -8.18 -2.69 -24.88
CA VAL A 5 -7.81 -1.67 -23.87
C VAL A 5 -7.02 -2.31 -22.73
N ALA A 6 -5.86 -1.73 -22.41
CA ALA A 6 -5.12 -2.04 -21.19
C ALA A 6 -5.35 -0.96 -20.13
N ILE A 7 -5.41 -1.36 -18.87
CA ILE A 7 -5.57 -0.44 -17.73
C ILE A 7 -4.36 -0.58 -16.82
N LEU A 8 -3.72 0.53 -16.47
CA LEU A 8 -2.66 0.59 -15.46
C LEU A 8 -3.24 1.16 -14.17
N VAL A 9 -3.09 0.44 -13.06
CA VAL A 9 -3.48 0.88 -11.72
C VAL A 9 -2.21 1.16 -10.94
N ASP A 10 -2.04 2.39 -10.46
CA ASP A 10 -1.10 2.70 -9.39
C ASP A 10 -1.64 2.10 -8.09
N GLY A 11 -1.02 1.02 -7.63
CA GLY A 11 -1.51 0.21 -6.53
C GLY A 11 -1.56 1.00 -5.23
N ASP A 12 -0.43 1.56 -4.80
CA ASP A 12 -0.32 2.24 -3.51
C ASP A 12 -1.22 3.48 -3.45
N PHE A 13 -1.30 4.26 -4.54
CA PHE A 13 -2.27 5.35 -4.65
C PHE A 13 -3.71 4.84 -4.52
N PHE A 14 -4.09 3.81 -5.27
CA PHE A 14 -5.44 3.25 -5.24
C PHE A 14 -5.80 2.72 -3.83
N ILE A 15 -4.88 2.03 -3.17
CA ILE A 15 -5.06 1.49 -1.81
C ILE A 15 -5.32 2.63 -0.81
N ARG A 16 -4.56 3.74 -0.89
CA ARG A 16 -4.78 4.92 -0.04
C ARG A 16 -6.15 5.53 -0.26
N CYS A 17 -6.55 5.72 -1.52
CA CYS A 17 -7.88 6.24 -1.87
C CYS A 17 -8.99 5.32 -1.34
N TYR A 18 -8.84 4.01 -1.52
CA TYR A 18 -9.80 3.02 -1.02
C TYR A 18 -9.93 3.06 0.50
N LYS A 19 -8.81 3.06 1.24
CA LYS A 19 -8.79 3.18 2.70
C LYS A 19 -9.44 4.49 3.17
N SER A 20 -9.19 5.61 2.47
CA SER A 20 -9.82 6.89 2.78
C SER A 20 -11.33 6.88 2.55
N HIS A 21 -11.81 6.18 1.53
CA HIS A 21 -13.24 6.07 1.26
C HIS A 21 -13.95 5.23 2.32
N LEU A 22 -13.37 4.09 2.71
CA LEU A 22 -13.91 3.25 3.79
C LEU A 22 -14.05 4.03 5.10
N LYS A 23 -13.04 4.84 5.46
CA LYS A 23 -13.08 5.70 6.66
C LYS A 23 -14.24 6.70 6.66
N LYS A 24 -14.72 7.14 5.49
CA LYS A 24 -15.86 8.07 5.38
C LYS A 24 -17.21 7.35 5.52
N GLN A 25 -17.27 6.06 5.20
CA GLN A 25 -18.51 5.28 5.22
C GLN A 25 -18.80 4.66 6.59
N SER A 26 -17.77 4.31 7.37
CA SER A 26 -17.94 3.79 8.71
C SER A 26 -18.01 4.93 9.73
N SER A 27 -19.20 5.22 10.25
CA SER A 27 -19.39 6.18 11.35
C SER A 27 -18.70 5.74 12.64
N ASP A 28 -18.41 4.45 12.81
CA ASP A 28 -17.71 3.90 13.96
C ASP A 28 -16.94 2.62 13.55
N LYS A 29 -15.70 2.50 14.04
CA LYS A 29 -14.73 1.38 13.87
C LYS A 29 -14.28 1.07 12.43
N TYR A 30 -13.01 1.39 12.17
CA TYR A 30 -12.24 0.91 11.03
C TYR A 30 -12.20 -0.63 11.06
N GLU A 31 -13.02 -1.28 10.24
CA GLU A 31 -12.84 -2.69 9.96
C GLU A 31 -11.53 -2.82 9.14
N SER A 32 -10.63 -3.69 9.60
CA SER A 32 -9.34 -3.96 8.97
C SER A 32 -9.50 -4.17 7.46
N LEU A 33 -8.54 -3.69 6.66
CA LEU A 33 -8.61 -3.81 5.21
C LEU A 33 -8.77 -5.28 4.81
N ASN A 34 -9.89 -5.63 4.18
CA ASN A 34 -10.09 -6.97 3.63
C ASN A 34 -9.46 -7.06 2.22
N PRO A 35 -8.34 -7.80 2.03
CA PRO A 35 -7.62 -7.82 0.75
C PRO A 35 -8.43 -8.45 -0.38
N LYS A 36 -9.25 -9.47 -0.08
CA LYS A 36 -10.15 -10.11 -1.04
C LYS A 36 -11.20 -9.15 -1.60
N LYS A 37 -11.84 -8.35 -0.73
CA LYS A 37 -12.80 -7.31 -1.14
C LYS A 37 -12.11 -6.24 -1.98
N LEU A 38 -10.93 -5.79 -1.55
CA LEU A 38 -10.14 -4.80 -2.30
C LEU A 38 -9.78 -5.31 -3.71
N ALA A 39 -9.29 -6.54 -3.86
CA ALA A 39 -8.98 -7.12 -5.18
C ALA A 39 -10.24 -7.22 -6.06
N HIS A 40 -11.37 -7.64 -5.49
CA HIS A 40 -12.65 -7.67 -6.19
C HIS A 40 -13.07 -6.27 -6.67
N HIS A 41 -13.05 -5.27 -5.79
CA HIS A 41 -13.40 -3.90 -6.15
C HIS A 41 -12.45 -3.32 -7.21
N THR A 42 -11.14 -3.55 -7.09
CA THR A 42 -10.14 -3.11 -8.07
C THR A 42 -10.50 -3.62 -9.47
N HIS A 43 -10.72 -4.92 -9.61
CA HIS A 43 -11.11 -5.53 -10.89
C HIS A 43 -12.45 -5.00 -11.41
N THR A 44 -13.46 -4.91 -10.55
CA THR A 44 -14.79 -4.38 -10.91
C THR A 44 -14.71 -2.92 -11.37
N TYR A 45 -13.92 -2.06 -10.71
CA TYR A 45 -13.73 -0.68 -11.16
C TYR A 45 -13.05 -0.61 -12.52
N CYS A 46 -12.01 -1.42 -12.75
CA CYS A 46 -11.36 -1.48 -14.06
C CYS A 46 -12.35 -1.90 -15.17
N LEU A 47 -13.18 -2.91 -14.93
CA LEU A 47 -14.20 -3.34 -15.90
C LEU A 47 -15.23 -2.25 -16.21
N LYS A 48 -15.59 -1.40 -15.23
CA LYS A 48 -16.51 -0.28 -15.45
C LYS A 48 -15.93 0.82 -16.36
N HIS A 49 -14.62 0.88 -16.52
CA HIS A 49 -13.97 1.82 -17.44
C HIS A 49 -13.96 1.35 -18.89
N ILE A 50 -14.30 0.09 -19.18
CA ILE A 50 -14.36 -0.42 -20.55
C ILE A 50 -15.63 0.10 -21.23
N ASN A 51 -15.48 0.88 -22.30
CA ASN A 51 -16.62 1.46 -22.99
C ASN A 51 -17.19 0.52 -24.06
N LYS A 52 -18.23 -0.22 -23.68
CA LYS A 52 -18.96 -1.12 -24.60
C LYS A 52 -19.57 -0.41 -25.82
N LYS A 53 -19.92 0.88 -25.72
CA LYS A 53 -20.47 1.65 -26.86
C LYS A 53 -19.42 1.91 -27.94
N ASN A 54 -18.14 1.91 -27.56
CA ASN A 54 -17.01 2.09 -28.46
C ASN A 54 -16.39 0.76 -28.90
N ASP A 55 -17.10 -0.36 -28.73
CA ASP A 55 -16.61 -1.72 -29.02
C ASP A 55 -15.26 -2.02 -28.34
N GLU A 56 -15.08 -1.52 -27.11
CA GLU A 56 -13.87 -1.76 -26.32
C GLU A 56 -13.94 -3.09 -25.57
N GLU A 57 -12.81 -3.78 -25.54
CA GLU A 57 -12.63 -5.05 -24.84
C GLU A 57 -11.38 -4.99 -23.95
N LEU A 58 -11.51 -5.49 -22.72
CA LEU A 58 -10.38 -5.56 -21.80
C LEU A 58 -9.32 -6.53 -22.32
N TYR A 59 -8.11 -6.01 -22.55
CA TYR A 59 -6.94 -6.83 -22.81
C TYR A 59 -6.28 -7.27 -21.49
N ARG A 60 -5.87 -6.31 -20.66
CA ARG A 60 -5.15 -6.59 -19.41
C ARG A 60 -5.26 -5.44 -18.42
N ILE A 61 -5.36 -5.77 -17.15
CA ILE A 61 -5.15 -4.86 -16.02
C ILE A 61 -3.74 -5.09 -15.49
N PHE A 62 -2.93 -4.04 -15.45
CA PHE A 62 -1.63 -4.03 -14.82
C PHE A 62 -1.75 -3.33 -13.48
N PHE A 63 -1.58 -4.07 -12.39
CA PHE A 63 -1.54 -3.50 -11.05
C PHE A 63 -0.08 -3.26 -10.67
N TYR A 64 0.32 -1.99 -10.59
CA TYR A 64 1.69 -1.60 -10.25
C TYR A 64 1.85 -1.51 -8.73
N ASP A 65 2.75 -2.31 -8.20
CA ASP A 65 3.07 -2.33 -6.77
C ASP A 65 4.53 -2.77 -6.58
N CYS A 66 5.02 -2.82 -5.35
CA CYS A 66 6.31 -3.43 -5.03
C CYS A 66 6.14 -4.76 -4.31
N LYS A 67 7.18 -5.60 -4.31
CA LYS A 67 7.23 -6.76 -3.41
C LYS A 67 7.16 -6.29 -1.96
N SER A 68 6.42 -7.02 -1.12
CA SER A 68 6.31 -6.71 0.31
C SER A 68 7.68 -6.78 0.98
N LEU A 69 7.99 -5.78 1.80
CA LEU A 69 9.30 -5.63 2.43
C LEU A 69 9.56 -6.70 3.49
N LYS A 70 10.58 -7.53 3.28
CA LYS A 70 11.01 -8.60 4.21
C LYS A 70 12.20 -8.23 5.09
N LYS A 71 12.71 -7.01 4.94
CA LYS A 71 13.92 -6.53 5.63
C LYS A 71 13.75 -6.61 7.16
N LYS A 72 14.80 -7.05 7.83
CA LYS A 72 14.95 -6.90 9.28
C LYS A 72 15.72 -5.62 9.57
N ALA A 73 15.23 -4.84 10.53
CA ALA A 73 15.83 -3.60 10.99
C ALA A 73 15.97 -3.62 12.51
N HIS A 74 16.60 -2.60 13.09
CA HIS A 74 16.60 -2.36 14.52
C HIS A 74 16.00 -1.00 14.79
N TYR A 75 15.12 -0.91 15.79
CA TYR A 75 14.59 0.37 16.22
C TYR A 75 15.72 1.26 16.76
N PRO A 76 15.81 2.55 16.39
CA PRO A 76 16.90 3.42 16.85
C PRO A 76 16.94 3.61 18.36
N TYR A 77 15.77 3.74 18.99
CA TYR A 77 15.67 3.99 20.43
C TYR A 77 15.94 2.72 21.26
N THR A 78 15.15 1.67 21.04
CA THR A 78 15.26 0.44 21.85
C THR A 78 16.33 -0.55 21.40
N GLN A 79 16.91 -0.37 20.20
CA GLN A 79 17.80 -1.33 19.54
C GLN A 79 17.21 -2.74 19.38
N LYS A 80 15.89 -2.90 19.57
CA LYS A 80 15.20 -4.17 19.37
C LYS A 80 15.09 -4.48 17.89
N ALA A 81 15.26 -5.76 17.55
CA ALA A 81 15.04 -6.25 16.20
C ALA A 81 13.57 -6.08 15.78
N LEU A 82 13.38 -5.51 14.60
CA LEU A 82 12.11 -5.37 13.91
C LEU A 82 12.15 -6.25 12.66
N ASP A 83 11.23 -7.20 12.58
CA ASP A 83 11.06 -8.06 11.41
C ASP A 83 9.85 -7.59 10.59
N LEU A 84 10.09 -6.88 9.49
CA LEU A 84 9.02 -6.30 8.67
C LEU A 84 8.17 -7.36 7.97
N SER A 85 8.69 -8.58 7.79
CA SER A 85 7.92 -9.72 7.26
C SER A 85 6.79 -10.16 8.19
N LYS A 86 6.86 -9.79 9.48
CA LYS A 86 5.81 -10.12 10.48
C LYS A 86 4.78 -9.02 10.62
N SER A 87 4.97 -7.87 9.96
CA SER A 87 4.08 -6.73 10.08
C SER A 87 2.68 -7.04 9.50
N PRO A 88 1.61 -6.41 10.03
CA PRO A 88 0.28 -6.49 9.43
C PRO A 88 0.28 -6.04 7.97
N THR A 89 1.04 -4.98 7.64
CA THR A 89 1.16 -4.46 6.28
C THR A 89 1.73 -5.49 5.31
N TYR A 90 2.78 -6.23 5.71
CA TYR A 90 3.33 -7.31 4.89
C TYR A 90 2.26 -8.36 4.58
N LYS A 91 1.56 -8.85 5.61
CA LYS A 91 0.51 -9.87 5.44
C LYS A 91 -0.64 -9.36 4.55
N GLU A 92 -1.13 -8.14 4.80
CA GLU A 92 -2.18 -7.51 4.00
C GLU A 92 -1.79 -7.32 2.52
N ARG A 93 -0.51 -7.12 2.22
CA ARG A 93 -0.02 -6.95 0.84
C ARG A 93 0.15 -8.28 0.12
N GLU A 94 0.76 -9.27 0.77
CA GLU A 94 0.90 -10.61 0.17
C GLU A 94 -0.48 -11.21 -0.13
N GLU A 95 -1.43 -11.14 0.81
CA GLU A 95 -2.80 -11.65 0.60
C GLU A 95 -3.53 -10.87 -0.51
N LEU A 96 -3.30 -9.57 -0.62
CA LEU A 96 -3.84 -8.78 -1.73
C LEU A 96 -3.27 -9.26 -3.08
N HIS A 97 -1.95 -9.45 -3.17
CA HIS A 97 -1.27 -9.88 -4.39
C HIS A 97 -1.79 -11.24 -4.86
N GLU A 98 -1.96 -12.20 -3.95
CA GLU A 98 -2.57 -13.50 -4.24
C GLU A 98 -3.98 -13.36 -4.81
N HIS A 99 -4.82 -12.53 -4.18
CA HIS A 99 -6.18 -12.28 -4.65
C HIS A 99 -6.25 -11.51 -5.96
N LEU A 100 -5.31 -10.61 -6.24
CA LEU A 100 -5.22 -9.87 -7.50
C LEU A 100 -4.86 -10.80 -8.66
N ILE A 101 -3.85 -11.66 -8.51
CA ILE A 101 -3.44 -12.63 -9.54
C ILE A 101 -4.58 -13.61 -9.87
N SER A 102 -5.44 -13.93 -8.89
CA SER A 102 -6.60 -14.78 -9.14
C SER A 102 -7.69 -14.14 -10.02
N LYS A 103 -7.62 -12.83 -10.31
CA LYS A 103 -8.62 -12.13 -11.13
C LYS A 103 -8.34 -12.31 -12.64
N PRO A 104 -9.39 -12.49 -13.46
CA PRO A 104 -9.24 -12.56 -14.90
C PRO A 104 -8.52 -11.34 -15.47
N CYS A 105 -7.65 -11.58 -16.45
CA CYS A 105 -6.92 -10.54 -17.17
C CYS A 105 -6.13 -9.56 -16.27
N LEU A 106 -5.84 -9.89 -15.01
CA LEU A 106 -5.07 -9.05 -14.10
C LEU A 106 -3.65 -9.60 -13.95
N ALA A 107 -2.65 -8.74 -14.07
CA ALA A 107 -1.26 -9.05 -13.83
C ALA A 107 -0.66 -8.05 -12.84
N LEU A 108 0.19 -8.55 -11.93
CA LEU A 108 1.01 -7.70 -11.08
C LEU A 108 2.25 -7.23 -11.85
N ARG A 109 2.55 -5.95 -11.75
CA ARG A 109 3.81 -5.37 -12.23
C ARG A 109 4.61 -4.93 -11.00
N LEU A 110 5.46 -5.84 -10.52
CA LEU A 110 6.20 -5.64 -9.29
C LEU A 110 7.49 -4.84 -9.54
N GLY A 111 7.57 -3.66 -8.93
CA GLY A 111 8.81 -2.92 -8.74
C GLY A 111 9.64 -3.45 -7.57
N TYR A 112 10.73 -2.75 -7.29
CA TYR A 112 11.62 -3.02 -6.18
C TYR A 112 11.63 -1.82 -5.24
N LEU A 113 11.57 -2.10 -3.94
CA LEU A 113 11.84 -1.08 -2.93
C LEU A 113 13.35 -0.86 -2.83
N ASP A 114 13.75 0.39 -2.59
CA ASP A 114 15.14 0.71 -2.29
C ASP A 114 15.44 0.37 -0.82
N GLU A 115 15.55 -0.94 -0.55
CA GLU A 115 15.79 -1.45 0.78
C GLU A 115 17.14 -1.00 1.36
N LYS A 116 18.12 -0.72 0.48
CA LYS A 116 19.48 -0.35 0.88
C LYS A 116 19.55 1.07 1.42
N ASN A 117 18.83 2.00 0.79
CA ASN A 117 18.83 3.41 1.20
C ASN A 117 17.71 3.76 2.19
N ALA A 118 16.91 2.76 2.62
CA ALA A 118 15.88 2.95 3.64
C ALA A 118 16.51 3.42 4.97
N ARG A 119 16.09 4.59 5.44
CA ARG A 119 16.53 5.22 6.70
C ARG A 119 15.36 5.48 7.63
N TRP A 120 15.64 5.49 8.93
CA TRP A 120 14.70 5.99 9.93
C TRP A 120 14.49 7.49 9.73
N VAL A 121 13.25 7.94 9.90
CA VAL A 121 12.84 9.34 9.77
C VAL A 121 11.96 9.67 10.97
N ILE A 122 12.18 10.83 11.58
CA ILE A 122 11.32 11.35 12.64
C ILE A 122 10.00 11.77 12.00
N ARG A 123 8.90 11.15 12.43
CA ARG A 123 7.57 11.41 11.88
C ARG A 123 6.94 12.63 12.54
N ASP A 124 7.11 12.80 13.84
CA ASP A 124 6.60 13.97 14.57
C ASP A 124 7.47 15.20 14.29
N GLN A 125 7.00 16.01 13.33
CA GLN A 125 7.65 17.25 12.90
C GLN A 125 7.76 18.29 14.03
N GLU A 126 6.86 18.27 15.01
CA GLU A 126 6.94 19.20 16.15
C GLU A 126 8.00 18.75 17.16
N LYS A 127 8.11 17.44 17.42
CA LYS A 127 9.24 16.89 18.19
C LYS A 127 10.57 17.11 17.49
N GLU A 128 10.65 16.88 16.19
CA GLU A 128 11.85 17.14 15.38
C GLU A 128 12.32 18.60 15.54
N LYS A 129 11.42 19.56 15.36
CA LYS A 129 11.71 20.98 15.58
C LYS A 129 12.18 21.27 17.00
N LYS A 130 11.54 20.69 18.02
CA LYS A 130 11.93 20.89 19.42
C LYS A 130 13.33 20.33 19.71
N LEU A 131 13.67 19.18 19.12
CA LEU A 131 14.99 18.56 19.24
C LEU A 131 16.08 19.47 18.67
N PHE A 132 15.90 19.98 17.45
CA PHE A 132 16.86 20.90 16.82
C PHE A 132 16.97 22.25 17.55
N ASN A 133 15.89 22.69 18.21
CA ASN A 133 15.89 23.87 19.07
C ASN A 133 16.39 23.59 20.50
N ARG A 134 16.89 22.39 20.79
CA ARG A 134 17.39 21.97 22.11
C ARG A 134 16.36 22.12 23.24
N ARG A 135 15.07 22.00 22.91
CA ARG A 135 13.96 22.07 23.88
C ARG A 135 13.60 20.70 24.46
N ILE A 136 13.93 19.64 23.73
CA ILE A 136 13.80 18.24 24.16
C ILE A 136 15.09 17.50 23.83
N SER A 137 15.32 16.36 24.47
CA SER A 137 16.46 15.48 24.20
C SER A 137 16.08 14.26 23.36
N ILE A 138 17.07 13.52 22.85
CA ILE A 138 16.84 12.34 22.01
C ILE A 138 16.19 11.19 22.80
N GLU A 139 16.36 11.16 24.12
CA GLU A 139 15.78 10.17 25.04
C GLU A 139 14.26 10.30 25.17
N GLU A 140 13.68 11.44 24.78
CA GLU A 140 12.23 11.67 24.76
C GLU A 140 11.53 11.03 23.54
N PHE A 141 12.32 10.51 22.59
CA PHE A 141 11.81 9.81 21.42
C PHE A 141 11.55 8.32 21.73
N GLN A 142 10.47 7.80 21.18
CA GLN A 142 10.08 6.40 21.22
C GLN A 142 10.13 5.80 19.80
N ASN A 143 9.90 4.50 19.70
CA ASN A 143 9.97 3.78 18.42
C ASN A 143 8.97 4.27 17.35
N ASP A 144 7.86 4.90 17.77
CA ASP A 144 6.77 5.36 16.88
C ASP A 144 6.82 6.87 16.56
N ASP A 145 7.85 7.57 17.06
CA ASP A 145 8.06 9.02 16.86
C ASP A 145 8.71 9.41 15.52
#